data_AF-A0A3B8NMJ1-F1
#
_entry.id   AF-A0A3B8NMJ1-F1
#
_cell.length_a   1.000
_cell.length_b   1.000
_cell.length_c   1.000
_cell.angle_alpha   90.00
_cell.angle_beta   90.00
_cell.angle_gamma   90.00
#
_symmetry.space_group_name_H-M   'P 1'
#
loop_
_entity.id
_entity.type
_entity.pdbx_description
1 polymer ?
#
loop_
_entity_poly.entity_id
_entity_poly.type
_entity_poly.pdbx_seq_one_letter_code
_entity_poly.pdbx_strand_id
1 'polypeptide(L)'
;MLEYFTGIDAAALTTSFMSGFIRGGQLVVKFLLLTTIDNTREFREALAEIKAEYGEILSLRKVYFSDWERGELELTQVEEVVRSADVILVDIRGQTELTDHLRKIIPESRATTVVVLVGGSREIFSLNRMGSFSGSDLPQGESNSFDIESFLKVKKFTELTKKIGSFLPVGKLKHMRNWVLACEYYAEGGKENLKNLFLFLLREYYGAKVKVKPPQKMPPYGIWWPPNHYFTDVGGV
;
A
#
# COMPACT_ATOMS: atom_id res chain seq x y z
N MET A 1 -9.40 5.78 16.59
CA MET A 1 -10.62 6.40 16.03
C MET A 1 -10.53 6.15 14.55
N LEU A 2 -11.37 5.28 13.99
CA LEU A 2 -11.27 4.90 12.57
C LEU A 2 -11.43 6.12 11.66
N GLU A 3 -10.31 6.65 11.16
CA GLU A 3 -10.33 7.75 10.20
C GLU A 3 -10.74 7.24 8.81
N TYR A 4 -11.98 7.54 8.43
CA TYR A 4 -12.53 7.24 7.11
C TYR A 4 -12.44 8.48 6.20
N PHE A 5 -11.60 8.41 5.17
CA PHE A 5 -11.54 9.44 4.13
C PHE A 5 -12.40 9.07 2.93
N THR A 6 -13.71 9.15 3.12
CA THR A 6 -14.66 9.35 2.03
C THR A 6 -15.63 10.42 2.51
N GLY A 7 -15.87 11.48 1.71
CA GLY A 7 -16.70 12.62 2.09
C GLY A 7 -18.20 12.34 2.25
N ILE A 8 -18.58 11.31 3.02
CA ILE A 8 -19.95 10.94 3.36
C ILE A 8 -20.00 10.45 4.81
N ASP A 9 -21.08 10.83 5.48
CA ASP A 9 -21.44 10.62 6.89
C ASP A 9 -21.27 9.17 7.41
N ALA A 10 -20.85 9.04 8.66
CA ALA A 10 -20.43 7.80 9.30
C ALA A 10 -21.53 6.72 9.40
N ALA A 11 -22.80 7.12 9.36
CA ALA A 11 -23.95 6.23 9.46
C ALA A 11 -24.26 5.46 8.17
N ALA A 12 -23.73 5.88 7.01
CA ALA A 12 -24.02 5.23 5.71
C ALA A 12 -23.03 4.10 5.33
N LEU A 13 -21.97 3.89 6.12
CA LEU A 13 -20.78 3.13 5.70
C LEU A 13 -20.76 1.66 6.12
N THR A 14 -21.48 1.26 7.17
CA THR A 14 -21.51 -0.14 7.63
C THR A 14 -22.09 -1.08 6.58
N THR A 15 -23.04 -0.60 5.77
CA THR A 15 -23.72 -1.40 4.74
C THR A 15 -23.00 -1.36 3.38
N SER A 16 -22.29 -0.27 3.08
CA SER A 16 -21.69 -0.02 1.76
C SER A 16 -20.36 -0.74 1.53
N PHE A 17 -19.55 -0.94 2.58
CA PHE A 17 -18.25 -1.62 2.45
C PHE A 17 -18.38 -3.16 2.30
N MET A 18 -19.50 -3.75 2.73
CA MET A 18 -19.70 -5.22 2.71
C MET A 18 -20.10 -5.76 1.35
N SER A 19 -20.84 -4.98 0.55
CA SER A 19 -21.21 -5.38 -0.80
C SER A 19 -20.21 -4.80 -1.80
N GLY A 20 -19.73 -5.60 -2.76
CA GLY A 20 -19.06 -5.02 -3.93
C GLY A 20 -20.06 -4.08 -4.60
N PHE A 21 -19.78 -2.78 -4.62
CA PHE A 21 -20.72 -1.79 -5.13
C PHE A 21 -20.38 -1.50 -6.59
N ILE A 22 -21.32 -1.80 -7.50
CA ILE A 22 -21.28 -1.31 -8.87
C ILE A 22 -22.08 -0.01 -8.89
N ARG A 23 -21.40 1.14 -8.87
CA ARG A 23 -22.05 2.45 -9.09
C ARG A 23 -21.82 2.85 -10.54
N GLY A 24 -22.88 2.89 -11.34
CA GLY A 24 -22.81 3.33 -12.74
C GLY A 24 -22.03 2.39 -13.69
N GLY A 25 -21.84 1.11 -13.33
CA GLY A 25 -21.14 0.12 -14.18
C GLY A 25 -19.61 0.09 -14.05
N GLN A 26 -19.03 0.88 -13.14
CA GLN A 26 -17.58 0.91 -12.90
C GLN A 26 -17.22 0.13 -11.63
N LEU A 27 -16.22 -0.77 -11.72
CA LEU A 27 -15.71 -1.55 -10.60
C LEU A 27 -14.92 -0.64 -9.65
N VAL A 28 -15.35 -0.55 -8.38
CA VAL A 28 -14.59 0.15 -7.33
C VAL A 28 -13.70 -0.84 -6.61
N VAL A 29 -12.38 -0.68 -6.76
CA VAL A 29 -11.41 -1.58 -6.10
C VAL A 29 -11.20 -1.17 -4.65
N LYS A 30 -11.38 -2.10 -3.70
CA LYS A 30 -11.25 -1.84 -2.26
C LYS A 30 -9.80 -2.04 -1.81
N PHE A 31 -9.12 -0.93 -1.53
CA PHE A 31 -7.80 -0.92 -0.91
C PHE A 31 -7.94 -0.89 0.62
N LEU A 32 -7.15 -1.73 1.28
CA LEU A 32 -6.89 -1.68 2.71
C LEU A 32 -5.42 -1.36 2.92
N LEU A 33 -5.12 -0.37 3.76
CA LEU A 33 -3.76 -0.06 4.21
C LEU A 33 -3.65 -0.35 5.71
N LEU A 34 -2.80 -1.30 6.04
CA LEU A 34 -2.36 -1.63 7.39
C LEU A 34 -1.08 -0.83 7.65
N THR A 35 -1.10 0.15 8.56
CA THR A 35 0.01 1.11 8.67
C THR A 35 0.35 1.52 10.11
N THR A 36 1.63 1.86 10.32
CA THR A 36 2.16 2.48 11.54
C THR A 36 2.40 3.99 11.40
N ILE A 37 2.18 4.59 10.22
CA ILE A 37 2.46 6.00 9.95
C ILE A 37 1.21 6.77 9.51
N ASP A 38 1.23 8.08 9.72
CA ASP A 38 0.14 8.95 9.28
C ASP A 38 0.47 9.75 8.01
N ASN A 39 -0.23 9.39 6.93
CA ASN A 39 -0.15 10.02 5.61
C ASN A 39 -1.57 10.44 5.15
N THR A 40 -2.46 10.72 6.12
CA THR A 40 -3.88 10.93 5.88
C THR A 40 -4.17 12.06 4.90
N ARG A 41 -3.46 13.19 5.02
CA ARG A 41 -3.68 14.36 4.15
C ARG A 41 -3.33 14.02 2.71
N GLU A 42 -2.15 13.47 2.49
CA GLU A 42 -1.62 13.13 1.17
C GLU A 42 -2.52 12.10 0.47
N PHE A 43 -3.03 11.10 1.22
CA PHE A 43 -4.00 10.16 0.68
C PHE A 43 -5.33 10.83 0.34
N ARG A 44 -5.86 11.70 1.20
CA ARG A 44 -7.12 12.41 0.93
C ARG A 44 -7.03 13.22 -0.36
N GLU A 45 -5.95 13.97 -0.51
CA GLU A 45 -5.69 14.78 -1.72
C GLU A 45 -5.51 13.90 -2.96
N ALA A 46 -4.72 12.83 -2.86
CA ALA A 46 -4.52 11.89 -3.95
C ALA A 46 -5.82 11.24 -4.41
N LEU A 47 -6.67 10.78 -3.47
CA LEU A 47 -7.96 10.16 -3.77
C LEU A 47 -8.95 11.14 -4.38
N ALA A 48 -8.96 12.40 -3.91
CA ALA A 48 -9.79 13.45 -4.50
C ALA A 48 -9.40 13.72 -5.96
N GLU A 49 -8.09 13.78 -6.27
CA GLU A 49 -7.59 13.98 -7.62
C GLU A 49 -7.88 12.77 -8.53
N ILE A 50 -7.69 11.54 -8.04
CA ILE A 50 -8.08 10.32 -8.77
C ILE A 50 -9.58 10.34 -9.11
N LYS A 51 -10.42 10.71 -8.13
CA LYS A 51 -11.86 10.80 -8.33
C LYS A 51 -12.24 11.85 -9.37
N ALA A 52 -11.57 13.00 -9.36
CA ALA A 52 -11.80 14.06 -10.34
C ALA A 52 -11.36 13.66 -11.76
N GLU A 53 -10.24 12.94 -11.90
CA GLU A 53 -9.69 12.56 -13.22
C GLU A 53 -10.32 11.30 -13.82
N TYR A 54 -10.60 10.28 -13.00
CA TYR A 54 -10.95 8.93 -13.47
C TYR A 54 -12.29 8.42 -12.94
N GLY A 55 -12.96 9.19 -12.09
CA GLY A 55 -14.15 8.76 -11.36
C GLY A 55 -13.81 7.93 -10.12
N GLU A 56 -14.85 7.40 -9.48
CA GLU A 56 -14.75 6.62 -8.24
C GLU A 56 -14.29 5.19 -8.55
N ILE A 57 -13.02 5.02 -8.91
CA ILE A 57 -12.44 3.71 -9.32
C ILE A 57 -11.87 2.90 -8.16
N LEU A 58 -11.71 3.52 -6.99
CA LEU A 58 -11.15 2.87 -5.81
C LEU A 58 -11.68 3.49 -4.52
N SER A 59 -11.63 2.72 -3.44
CA SER A 59 -11.83 3.19 -2.08
C SER A 59 -10.65 2.76 -1.21
N LEU A 60 -10.21 3.62 -0.28
CA LEU A 60 -9.16 3.29 0.67
C LEU A 60 -9.73 3.21 2.09
N ARG A 61 -9.40 2.13 2.80
CA ARG A 61 -9.57 2.01 4.25
C ARG A 61 -8.21 1.91 4.91
N LYS A 62 -8.01 2.60 6.04
CA LYS A 62 -6.79 2.53 6.84
C LYS A 62 -7.07 1.85 8.17
N VAL A 63 -6.14 1.02 8.60
CA VAL A 63 -6.09 0.47 9.96
C VAL A 63 -4.75 0.89 10.53
N TYR A 64 -4.80 1.72 11.56
CA TYR A 64 -3.61 2.15 12.27
C TYR A 64 -3.30 1.18 13.40
N PHE A 65 -2.06 0.75 13.49
CA PHE A 65 -1.61 -0.12 14.58
C PHE A 65 -1.71 0.59 15.94
N SER A 66 -1.55 1.92 15.98
CA SER A 66 -1.74 2.69 17.20
C SER A 66 -3.17 2.67 17.71
N ASP A 67 -4.17 2.52 16.85
CA ASP A 67 -5.57 2.38 17.29
C ASP A 67 -5.80 1.03 17.98
N TRP A 68 -5.13 -0.03 17.52
CA TRP A 68 -5.14 -1.34 18.17
C TRP A 68 -4.48 -1.29 19.55
N GLU A 69 -3.31 -0.67 19.64
CA GLU A 69 -2.57 -0.52 20.90
C GLU A 69 -3.33 0.29 21.94
N ARG A 70 -4.16 1.23 21.51
CA ARG A 70 -5.05 2.03 22.38
C ARG A 70 -6.36 1.31 22.76
N GLY A 71 -6.61 0.12 22.23
CA GLY A 71 -7.87 -0.60 22.43
C GLY A 71 -9.07 0.06 21.72
N GLU A 72 -8.81 0.82 20.66
CA GLU A 72 -9.84 1.53 19.87
C GLU A 72 -10.27 0.74 18.63
N LEU A 73 -9.72 -0.46 18.44
CA LEU A 73 -10.03 -1.39 17.36
C LEU A 73 -10.35 -2.77 17.91
N GLU A 74 -11.51 -3.29 17.50
CA GLU A 74 -11.88 -4.67 17.76
C GLU A 74 -11.31 -5.59 16.68
N LEU A 75 -10.84 -6.78 17.07
CA LEU A 75 -10.26 -7.74 16.12
C LEU A 75 -11.26 -8.13 15.03
N THR A 76 -12.54 -8.28 15.39
CA THR A 76 -13.62 -8.61 14.45
C THR A 76 -13.77 -7.57 13.33
N GLN A 77 -13.59 -6.28 13.65
CA GLN A 77 -13.61 -5.20 12.67
C GLN A 77 -12.40 -5.30 11.72
N VAL A 78 -11.22 -5.63 12.25
CA VAL A 78 -10.02 -5.84 11.43
C VAL A 78 -10.21 -7.03 10.48
N GLU A 79 -10.74 -8.15 10.98
CA GLU A 79 -11.02 -9.32 10.16
C GLU A 79 -11.97 -9.03 9.00
N GLU A 80 -13.04 -8.29 9.29
CA GLU A 80 -14.06 -7.94 8.30
C GLU A 80 -13.49 -7.07 7.17
N VAL A 81 -12.65 -6.08 7.52
CA VAL A 81 -12.03 -5.21 6.52
C VAL A 81 -10.95 -5.93 5.71
N VAL A 82 -10.22 -6.87 6.32
CA VAL A 82 -9.25 -7.72 5.61
C VAL A 82 -9.98 -8.64 4.62
N ARG A 83 -11.04 -9.34 5.07
CA ARG A 83 -11.82 -10.26 4.22
C ARG A 83 -12.48 -9.55 3.04
N SER A 84 -12.86 -8.29 3.21
CA SER A 84 -13.53 -7.50 2.17
C SER A 84 -12.59 -6.74 1.23
N ALA A 85 -11.27 -6.71 1.46
CA ALA A 85 -10.33 -6.00 0.60
C ALA A 85 -10.05 -6.73 -0.73
N ASP A 86 -9.85 -5.96 -1.81
CA ASP A 86 -9.33 -6.45 -3.09
C ASP A 86 -7.80 -6.32 -3.15
N VAL A 87 -7.27 -5.22 -2.59
CA VAL A 87 -5.85 -4.94 -2.45
C VAL A 87 -5.51 -4.66 -1.00
N ILE A 88 -4.47 -5.29 -0.47
CA ILE A 88 -3.95 -5.03 0.88
C ILE A 88 -2.54 -4.46 0.77
N LEU A 89 -2.33 -3.27 1.33
CA LEU A 89 -1.04 -2.63 1.48
C LEU A 89 -0.58 -2.82 2.92
N VAL A 90 0.64 -3.29 3.11
CA VAL A 90 1.20 -3.64 4.42
C VAL A 90 2.42 -2.76 4.70
N ASP A 91 2.31 -1.91 5.71
CA ASP A 91 3.38 -1.10 6.29
C ASP A 91 3.43 -1.40 7.79
N ILE A 92 4.17 -2.47 8.13
CA ILE A 92 4.29 -2.97 9.49
C ILE A 92 5.77 -2.99 9.86
N ARG A 93 6.16 -2.11 10.79
CA ARG A 93 7.56 -1.95 11.23
C ARG A 93 7.92 -2.77 12.48
N GLY A 94 6.98 -3.50 13.06
CA GLY A 94 7.19 -4.27 14.29
C GLY A 94 6.28 -5.50 14.42
N GLN A 95 6.54 -6.30 15.43
CA GLN A 95 5.76 -7.49 15.75
C GLN A 95 4.84 -7.20 16.93
N THR A 96 3.54 -7.36 16.74
CA THR A 96 2.50 -7.24 17.77
C THR A 96 1.55 -8.44 17.68
N GLU A 97 0.65 -8.59 18.66
CA GLU A 97 -0.42 -9.59 18.60
C GLU A 97 -1.28 -9.45 17.34
N LEU A 98 -1.57 -8.20 16.93
CA LEU A 98 -2.29 -7.91 15.70
C LEU A 98 -1.53 -8.44 14.47
N THR A 99 -0.21 -8.29 14.44
CA THR A 99 0.64 -8.84 13.37
C THR A 99 0.48 -10.36 13.25
N ASP A 100 0.40 -11.09 14.38
CA ASP A 100 0.20 -12.54 14.37
C ASP A 100 -1.20 -12.96 13.92
N HIS A 101 -2.23 -12.18 14.25
CA HIS A 101 -3.57 -12.39 13.71
C HIS A 101 -3.62 -12.12 12.20
N LEU A 102 -3.07 -11.00 11.75
CA LEU A 102 -3.02 -10.61 10.33
C LEU A 102 -2.37 -11.68 9.45
N ARG A 103 -1.31 -12.33 9.95
CA ARG A 103 -0.66 -13.45 9.26
C ARG A 103 -1.57 -14.64 8.99
N LYS A 104 -2.59 -14.85 9.82
CA LYS A 104 -3.57 -15.94 9.66
C LYS A 104 -4.70 -15.52 8.72
N ILE A 105 -5.20 -14.29 8.85
CA ILE A 105 -6.41 -13.85 8.14
C ILE A 105 -6.15 -13.27 6.73
N ILE A 106 -4.97 -12.69 6.46
CA ILE A 106 -4.64 -12.17 5.12
C ILE A 106 -4.58 -13.28 4.06
N PRO A 107 -3.99 -14.47 4.33
CA PRO A 107 -4.05 -15.60 3.40
C PRO A 107 -5.48 -16.08 3.09
N GLU A 108 -6.42 -15.93 4.03
CA GLU A 108 -7.83 -16.30 3.87
C GLU A 108 -8.67 -15.20 3.19
N SER A 109 -8.11 -14.01 3.00
CA SER A 109 -8.82 -12.91 2.35
C SER A 109 -9.02 -13.14 0.84
N ARG A 110 -10.01 -12.45 0.28
CA ARG A 110 -10.24 -12.43 -1.18
C ARG A 110 -9.27 -11.55 -1.96
N ALA A 111 -8.35 -10.86 -1.27
CA ALA A 111 -7.46 -9.90 -1.89
C ALA A 111 -6.58 -10.60 -2.94
N THR A 112 -6.65 -10.16 -4.19
CA THR A 112 -5.81 -10.77 -5.25
C THR A 112 -4.39 -10.22 -5.21
N THR A 113 -4.21 -9.03 -4.62
CA THR A 113 -2.93 -8.31 -4.52
C THR A 113 -2.66 -7.93 -3.07
N VAL A 114 -1.53 -8.40 -2.53
CA VAL A 114 -1.02 -8.01 -1.22
C VAL A 114 0.38 -7.45 -1.43
N VAL A 115 0.58 -6.16 -1.09
CA VAL A 115 1.84 -5.45 -1.30
C VAL A 115 2.45 -5.15 0.06
N VAL A 116 3.56 -5.83 0.39
CA VAL A 116 4.32 -5.51 1.58
C VAL A 116 5.26 -4.36 1.24
N LEU A 117 4.87 -3.15 1.62
CA LEU A 117 5.56 -1.90 1.34
C LEU A 117 6.70 -1.68 2.34
N VAL A 118 6.44 -2.01 3.60
CA VAL A 118 7.40 -2.00 4.71
C VAL A 118 7.11 -3.22 5.57
N GLY A 119 8.17 -3.93 5.99
CA GLY A 119 8.07 -5.15 6.75
C GLY A 119 9.23 -5.26 7.72
N GLY A 120 8.91 -5.44 9.01
CA GLY A 120 9.90 -5.69 10.07
C GLY A 120 10.30 -7.15 10.24
N SER A 121 9.64 -8.09 9.54
CA SER A 121 9.92 -9.53 9.66
C SER A 121 9.70 -10.27 8.35
N ARG A 122 10.34 -11.44 8.25
CA ARG A 122 10.24 -12.30 7.07
C ARG A 122 8.86 -12.92 6.94
N GLU A 123 8.22 -13.18 8.08
CA GLU A 123 6.85 -13.65 8.18
C GLU A 123 5.87 -12.66 7.58
N ILE A 124 6.08 -11.36 7.81
CA ILE A 124 5.25 -10.32 7.19
C ILE A 124 5.55 -10.21 5.70
N PHE A 125 6.82 -10.27 5.31
CA PHE A 125 7.17 -10.28 3.89
C PHE A 125 6.57 -11.48 3.13
N SER A 126 6.41 -12.64 3.78
CA SER A 126 5.80 -13.83 3.16
C SER A 126 4.36 -13.62 2.70
N LEU A 127 3.66 -12.61 3.23
CA LEU A 127 2.31 -12.22 2.82
C LEU A 127 2.28 -11.54 1.43
N ASN A 128 3.43 -11.06 0.94
CA ASN A 128 3.50 -10.37 -0.35
C ASN A 128 3.02 -11.29 -1.48
N ARG A 129 2.09 -10.80 -2.29
CA ARG A 129 1.49 -11.49 -3.43
C ARG A 129 1.12 -10.46 -4.49
N MET A 130 1.87 -10.43 -5.58
CA MET A 130 1.63 -9.53 -6.71
C MET A 130 1.69 -10.35 -8.00
N GLY A 131 0.54 -10.63 -8.62
CA GLY A 131 0.48 -11.51 -9.79
C GLY A 131 1.13 -12.86 -9.52
N SER A 132 2.13 -13.23 -10.33
CA SER A 132 2.87 -14.48 -10.13
C SER A 132 4.06 -14.39 -9.16
N PHE A 133 4.36 -13.21 -8.60
CA PHE A 133 5.43 -13.01 -7.60
C PHE A 133 4.86 -13.08 -6.19
N SER A 134 5.56 -13.78 -5.31
CA SER A 134 5.21 -13.94 -3.90
C SER A 134 6.42 -13.77 -3.00
N GLY A 135 6.21 -13.47 -1.72
CA GLY A 135 7.29 -13.32 -0.75
C GLY A 135 8.14 -14.60 -0.57
N SER A 136 7.59 -15.78 -0.88
CA SER A 136 8.31 -17.05 -0.85
C SER A 136 9.26 -17.28 -2.03
N ASP A 137 9.18 -16.46 -3.08
CA ASP A 137 10.08 -16.54 -4.25
C ASP A 137 11.48 -15.96 -3.96
N LEU A 138 11.65 -15.19 -2.88
CA LEU A 138 12.96 -14.69 -2.48
C LEU A 138 13.73 -15.73 -1.66
N PRO A 139 15.06 -15.84 -1.85
CA PRO A 139 15.88 -16.82 -1.14
C PRO A 139 15.76 -16.70 0.37
N GLN A 140 15.77 -17.86 1.03
CA GLN A 140 15.84 -17.94 2.48
C GLN A 140 17.26 -17.57 2.95
N GLY A 141 17.42 -16.40 3.59
CA GLY A 141 18.63 -16.11 4.37
C GLY A 141 18.61 -16.84 5.71
N GLU A 142 19.78 -16.99 6.34
CA GLU A 142 19.91 -17.61 7.67
C GLU A 142 19.31 -16.75 8.81
N SER A 143 19.04 -15.46 8.56
CA SER A 143 18.42 -14.55 9.54
C SER A 143 16.90 -14.48 9.39
N ASN A 144 16.19 -14.52 10.53
CA ASN A 144 14.74 -14.27 10.59
C ASN A 144 14.38 -12.78 10.34
N SER A 145 15.36 -11.87 10.42
CA SER A 145 15.16 -10.47 10.03
C SER A 145 15.29 -10.32 8.51
N PHE A 146 14.24 -9.81 7.88
CA PHE A 146 14.23 -9.35 6.50
C PHE A 146 13.84 -7.86 6.52
N ASP A 147 14.82 -6.98 6.30
CA ASP A 147 14.57 -5.55 6.18
C ASP A 147 14.41 -5.19 4.70
N ILE A 148 13.19 -4.80 4.32
CA ILE A 148 12.86 -4.34 2.98
C ILE A 148 13.68 -3.11 2.62
N GLU A 149 13.87 -2.17 3.54
CA GLU A 149 14.64 -0.95 3.25
C GLU A 149 16.08 -1.30 2.93
N SER A 150 16.74 -2.16 3.72
CA SER A 150 18.09 -2.65 3.42
C SER A 150 18.13 -3.43 2.10
N PHE A 151 17.14 -4.29 1.84
CA PHE A 151 17.05 -5.04 0.59
C PHE A 151 16.95 -4.13 -0.65
N LEU A 152 16.24 -3.01 -0.54
CA LEU A 152 16.06 -2.01 -1.60
C LEU A 152 17.24 -1.02 -1.69
N LYS A 153 17.76 -0.53 -0.55
CA LYS A 153 18.87 0.45 -0.43
C LYS A 153 20.19 -0.11 -0.91
N VAL A 154 20.42 -1.38 -0.64
CA VAL A 154 21.49 -2.13 -1.29
C VAL A 154 21.11 -2.12 -2.77
N LYS A 155 21.73 -1.22 -3.57
CA LYS A 155 21.51 -0.94 -5.02
C LYS A 155 21.77 -2.17 -5.90
N LYS A 156 21.13 -3.26 -5.56
CA LYS A 156 21.25 -4.59 -6.08
C LYS A 156 20.05 -4.91 -6.93
N PHE A 157 19.22 -3.97 -7.42
CA PHE A 157 18.28 -4.40 -8.45
C PHE A 157 19.04 -5.02 -9.64
N THR A 158 20.21 -4.49 -9.99
CA THR A 158 21.13 -5.07 -10.98
C THR A 158 21.71 -6.42 -10.56
N GLU A 159 22.13 -6.61 -9.29
CA GLU A 159 22.68 -7.89 -8.81
C GLU A 159 21.60 -8.94 -8.53
N LEU A 160 20.46 -8.52 -8.01
CA LEU A 160 19.24 -9.28 -7.78
C LEU A 160 18.71 -9.77 -9.14
N THR A 161 18.63 -8.93 -10.16
CA THR A 161 18.26 -9.37 -11.52
C THR A 161 19.28 -10.34 -12.11
N LYS A 162 20.59 -10.17 -11.84
CA LYS A 162 21.63 -11.10 -12.29
C LYS A 162 21.59 -12.46 -11.58
N LYS A 163 21.33 -12.50 -10.26
CA LYS A 163 21.23 -13.73 -9.46
C LYS A 163 19.89 -14.45 -9.60
N ILE A 164 18.80 -13.69 -9.75
CA ILE A 164 17.42 -14.20 -9.79
C ILE A 164 16.96 -14.44 -11.23
N GLY A 165 17.50 -13.72 -12.21
CA GLY A 165 17.14 -13.87 -13.62
C GLY A 165 17.49 -15.23 -14.24
N SER A 166 18.35 -16.03 -13.60
CA SER A 166 18.61 -17.42 -13.99
C SER A 166 17.61 -18.43 -13.39
N PHE A 167 16.83 -18.04 -12.35
CA PHE A 167 15.96 -18.95 -11.60
C PHE A 167 14.47 -18.57 -11.61
N LEU A 168 14.10 -17.29 -11.78
CA LEU A 168 12.70 -16.87 -11.87
C LEU A 168 12.22 -16.72 -13.32
N PRO A 169 11.05 -17.30 -13.67
CA PRO A 169 10.40 -17.05 -14.94
C PRO A 169 10.17 -15.55 -15.21
N VAL A 170 10.22 -15.14 -16.48
CA VAL A 170 10.09 -13.74 -16.93
C VAL A 170 8.84 -13.05 -16.35
N GLY A 171 7.72 -13.77 -16.26
CA GLY A 171 6.49 -13.26 -15.65
C GLY A 171 6.65 -12.89 -14.17
N LYS A 172 7.29 -13.76 -13.37
CA LYS A 172 7.58 -13.49 -11.96
C LYS A 172 8.52 -12.29 -11.81
N LEU A 173 9.54 -12.18 -12.67
CA LEU A 173 10.48 -11.06 -12.65
C LEU A 173 9.78 -9.71 -12.91
N LYS A 174 8.80 -9.67 -13.82
CA LYS A 174 7.97 -8.48 -14.04
C LYS A 174 7.25 -8.07 -12.75
N HIS A 175 6.61 -9.02 -12.08
CA HIS A 175 5.85 -8.72 -10.87
C HIS A 175 6.73 -8.36 -9.67
N MET A 176 7.94 -8.93 -9.57
CA MET A 176 8.95 -8.51 -8.60
C MET A 176 9.38 -7.05 -8.85
N ARG A 177 9.59 -6.65 -10.12
CA ARG A 177 9.85 -5.24 -10.48
C ARG A 177 8.70 -4.33 -10.07
N ASN A 178 7.46 -4.79 -10.29
CA ASN A 178 6.28 -4.04 -9.88
C ASN A 178 6.22 -3.86 -8.36
N TRP A 179 6.59 -4.88 -7.58
CA TRP A 179 6.69 -4.76 -6.12
C TRP A 179 7.73 -3.71 -5.70
N VAL A 180 8.94 -3.75 -6.27
CA VAL A 180 9.98 -2.74 -6.00
C VAL A 180 9.49 -1.33 -6.33
N LEU A 181 8.84 -1.16 -7.48
CA LEU A 181 8.29 0.14 -7.89
C LEU A 181 7.20 0.63 -6.92
N ALA A 182 6.36 -0.26 -6.40
CA ALA A 182 5.37 0.08 -5.38
C ALA A 182 6.02 0.55 -4.07
N CYS A 183 7.09 -0.12 -3.63
CA CYS A 183 7.90 0.32 -2.50
C CYS A 183 8.53 1.69 -2.74
N GLU A 184 9.04 1.97 -3.94
CA GLU A 184 9.61 3.28 -4.29
C GLU A 184 8.57 4.41 -4.20
N TYR A 185 7.37 4.25 -4.76
CA TYR A 185 6.31 5.25 -4.60
C TYR A 185 5.98 5.51 -3.12
N TYR A 186 5.87 4.43 -2.34
CA TYR A 186 5.50 4.57 -0.92
C TYR A 186 6.62 5.21 -0.10
N ALA A 187 7.87 4.82 -0.34
CA ALA A 187 9.04 5.33 0.37
C ALA A 187 9.32 6.80 0.06
N GLU A 188 9.14 7.24 -1.19
CA GLU A 188 9.24 8.66 -1.55
C GLU A 188 8.08 9.46 -0.95
N GLY A 189 6.88 8.88 -0.86
CA GLY A 189 5.74 9.51 -0.21
C GLY A 189 5.26 10.80 -0.90
N GLY A 190 4.47 11.60 -0.20
CA GLY A 190 3.85 12.79 -0.79
C GLY A 190 2.69 12.46 -1.73
N LYS A 191 1.83 13.45 -1.96
CA LYS A 191 0.56 13.29 -2.70
C LYS A 191 0.75 12.64 -4.09
N GLU A 192 1.70 13.13 -4.89
CA GLU A 192 1.89 12.63 -6.26
C GLU A 192 2.36 11.17 -6.30
N ASN A 193 3.29 10.74 -5.43
CA ASN A 193 3.73 9.35 -5.43
C ASN A 193 2.64 8.42 -4.91
N LEU A 194 1.93 8.79 -3.84
CA LEU A 194 0.83 7.99 -3.31
C LEU A 194 -0.33 7.87 -4.30
N LYS A 195 -0.63 8.94 -5.05
CA LYS A 195 -1.57 8.89 -6.19
C LYS A 195 -1.12 7.86 -7.22
N ASN A 196 0.12 7.96 -7.67
CA ASN A 196 0.65 7.09 -8.71
C ASN A 196 0.82 5.63 -8.23
N LEU A 197 1.02 5.38 -6.94
CA LEU A 197 0.97 4.03 -6.35
C LEU A 197 -0.38 3.36 -6.62
N PHE A 198 -1.50 4.05 -6.33
CA PHE A 198 -2.83 3.49 -6.58
C PHE A 198 -3.10 3.29 -8.07
N LEU A 199 -2.83 4.30 -8.89
CA LEU A 199 -3.03 4.22 -10.34
C LEU A 199 -2.18 3.10 -10.97
N PHE A 200 -0.95 2.92 -10.47
CA PHE A 200 -0.06 1.84 -10.86
C PHE A 200 -0.67 0.46 -10.57
N LEU A 201 -1.11 0.23 -9.33
CA LEU A 201 -1.68 -1.06 -8.93
C LEU A 201 -2.99 -1.35 -9.67
N LEU A 202 -3.84 -0.35 -9.86
CA LEU A 202 -5.06 -0.46 -10.64
C LEU A 202 -4.78 -0.81 -12.11
N ARG A 203 -3.78 -0.18 -12.72
CA ARG A 203 -3.41 -0.46 -14.11
C ARG A 203 -2.84 -1.86 -14.28
N GLU A 204 -1.91 -2.26 -13.41
CA GLU A 204 -1.19 -3.54 -13.56
C GLU A 204 -2.00 -4.76 -13.15
N TYR A 205 -2.92 -4.62 -12.18
CA TYR A 205 -3.62 -5.77 -11.57
C TYR A 205 -5.14 -5.74 -11.71
N TYR A 206 -5.74 -4.62 -12.13
CA TYR A 206 -7.19 -4.46 -12.28
C TYR A 206 -7.62 -3.93 -13.66
N GLY A 207 -6.68 -3.78 -14.60
CA GLY A 207 -6.96 -3.40 -15.98
C GLY A 207 -7.45 -1.95 -16.16
N ALA A 208 -7.24 -1.08 -15.17
CA ALA A 208 -7.67 0.31 -15.25
C ALA A 208 -6.90 1.09 -16.34
N LYS A 209 -7.62 1.87 -17.15
CA LYS A 209 -7.05 2.73 -18.18
C LYS A 209 -6.67 4.10 -17.60
N VAL A 210 -5.57 4.13 -16.85
CA VAL A 210 -5.11 5.33 -16.13
C VAL A 210 -3.67 5.72 -16.52
N LYS A 211 -3.34 7.00 -16.42
CA LYS A 211 -1.97 7.48 -16.63
C LYS A 211 -1.20 7.39 -15.32
N VAL A 212 -0.01 6.82 -15.37
CA VAL A 212 0.87 6.64 -14.19
C VAL A 212 2.20 7.30 -14.50
N LYS A 213 2.60 8.26 -13.66
CA LYS A 213 3.92 8.91 -13.69
C LYS A 213 4.89 8.09 -12.84
N PRO A 214 6.19 8.04 -13.19
CA PRO A 214 7.20 7.35 -12.39
C PRO A 214 7.35 7.98 -10.99
N PRO A 215 7.92 7.25 -10.00
CA PRO A 215 8.20 7.79 -8.68
C PRO A 215 9.05 9.06 -8.77
N GLN A 216 8.65 10.08 -8.02
CA GLN A 216 9.31 11.36 -7.93
C GLN A 216 10.06 11.44 -6.60
N LYS A 217 11.34 11.79 -6.66
CA LYS A 217 12.14 11.96 -5.46
C LYS A 217 11.65 13.14 -4.66
N MET A 218 11.31 12.93 -3.40
CA MET A 218 11.03 14.04 -2.50
C MET A 218 12.34 14.76 -2.14
N PRO A 219 12.34 16.09 -2.10
CA PRO A 219 13.48 16.85 -1.60
C PRO A 219 13.86 16.37 -0.19
N PRO A 220 15.16 16.28 0.15
CA PRO A 220 15.60 15.82 1.46
C PRO A 220 15.21 16.78 2.59
N TYR A 221 14.82 18.01 2.25
CA TYR A 221 14.32 19.03 3.14
C TYR A 221 13.31 19.91 2.40
N GLY A 222 12.43 20.55 3.15
CA GLY A 222 11.65 21.67 2.66
C GLY A 222 11.02 22.45 3.78
N ILE A 223 10.62 23.67 3.47
CA ILE A 223 9.99 24.59 4.39
C ILE A 223 8.49 24.38 4.27
N TRP A 224 7.88 23.91 5.35
CA TRP A 224 6.42 23.86 5.43
C TRP A 224 5.90 25.17 5.99
N TRP A 225 5.00 25.83 5.24
CA TRP A 225 4.32 27.05 5.66
C TRP A 225 2.80 26.87 5.57
N PRO A 226 2.06 26.98 6.69
CA PRO A 226 0.61 26.83 6.68
C PRO A 226 -0.07 27.90 5.79
N PRO A 227 -1.21 27.57 5.15
CA PRO A 227 -1.95 26.33 5.30
C PRO A 227 -1.47 25.17 4.40
N ASN A 228 -0.82 25.42 3.25
CA ASN A 228 -0.42 24.37 2.30
C ASN A 228 0.75 24.80 1.36
N HIS A 229 1.73 25.54 1.86
CA HIS A 229 2.89 25.93 1.05
C HIS A 229 4.11 25.07 1.43
N TYR A 230 4.76 24.48 0.42
CA TYR A 230 6.01 23.76 0.56
C TYR A 230 7.05 24.40 -0.34
N PHE A 231 8.14 24.86 0.25
CA PHE A 231 9.25 25.48 -0.48
C PHE A 231 10.52 24.66 -0.33
N THR A 232 11.32 24.58 -1.38
CA THR A 232 12.64 23.96 -1.34
C THR A 232 13.76 24.96 -1.09
N ASP A 233 13.43 26.26 -1.05
CA ASP A 233 14.35 27.35 -0.75
C ASP A 233 13.60 28.52 -0.08
N VAL A 234 14.36 29.48 0.47
CA VAL A 234 13.85 30.68 1.15
C VAL A 234 13.51 31.80 0.16
N GLY A 235 13.87 31.66 -1.13
CA GLY A 235 13.71 32.71 -2.14
C GLY A 235 12.30 32.81 -2.73
N GLY A 236 11.39 31.91 -2.33
CA GLY A 236 10.00 31.87 -2.77
C GLY A 236 8.95 32.26 -1.71
N VAL A 237 9.37 32.76 -0.54
CA VAL A 237 8.47 33.30 0.50
C VAL A 237 8.08 34.74 0.18
#